data_AF-A0A4C1X520-F1
#
_entry.id   AF-A0A4C1X520-F1
#
_cell.length_a   1.000
_cell.length_b   1.000
_cell.length_c   1.000
_cell.angle_alpha   90.00
_cell.angle_beta   90.00
_cell.angle_gamma   90.00
#
_symmetry.space_group_name_H-M   'P 1'
#
loop_
_entity.id
_entity.type
_entity.pdbx_description
1 polymer ?
#
loop_
_entity_poly.entity_id
_entity_poly.type
_entity_poly.pdbx_seq_one_letter_code
_entity_poly.pdbx_strand_id
1 'polypeptide(L)'
;MSGTHTSDRAGGRAVRAEASTVYESHRMVSETYGEAAMNERICREWYQRFKNGDFPIEDRLSGGRSKGFEDEELEHLFDEDSCQTQEELARSLGSASPPAPAPPFEVT
;
A
#
# COMPACT_ATOMS: atom_id res chain seq x y z
N MET A 1 -6.20 72.41 13.67
CA MET A 1 -5.27 71.36 14.10
C MET A 1 -5.75 70.07 13.47
N SER A 2 -5.24 69.73 12.29
CA SER A 2 -5.63 68.50 11.58
C SER A 2 -4.37 67.78 11.17
N GLY A 3 -4.27 66.52 11.55
CA GLY A 3 -3.18 65.64 11.14
C GLY A 3 -2.73 64.73 12.27
N THR A 4 -3.44 63.63 12.47
CA THR A 4 -2.85 62.44 13.09
C THR A 4 -2.77 61.35 12.02
N HIS A 5 -1.61 61.33 11.39
CA HIS A 5 -1.07 60.21 10.65
C HIS A 5 -0.62 59.15 11.67
N THR A 6 -1.11 57.92 11.53
CA THR A 6 -0.57 56.73 12.20
C THR A 6 -1.10 55.54 11.39
N SER A 7 -0.36 55.14 10.35
CA SER A 7 0.71 54.13 10.41
C SER A 7 0.17 52.71 10.59
N ASP A 8 0.28 51.98 9.49
CA ASP A 8 0.14 50.55 9.30
C ASP A 8 0.75 49.70 10.43
N ARG A 9 0.03 48.66 10.87
CA ARG A 9 0.67 47.43 11.35
C ARG A 9 -0.27 46.23 11.23
N ALA A 10 -0.05 45.46 10.17
CA ALA A 10 -0.06 44.00 10.14
C ALA A 10 -0.92 43.29 11.22
N GLY A 11 -2.19 43.03 10.89
CA GLY A 11 -2.98 41.98 11.53
C GLY A 11 -3.03 40.78 10.59
N GLY A 12 -2.16 39.79 10.83
CA GLY A 12 -2.01 38.61 10.00
C GLY A 12 -3.35 37.94 9.68
N ARG A 13 -3.46 37.45 8.44
CA ARG A 13 -4.56 36.60 8.02
C ARG A 13 -4.64 35.41 9.00
N ALA A 14 -5.64 35.42 9.86
CA ALA A 14 -5.99 34.27 10.68
C ALA A 14 -6.52 33.18 9.75
N VAL A 15 -5.62 32.37 9.22
CA VAL A 15 -5.90 31.01 8.78
C VAL A 15 -5.45 30.18 9.96
N ARG A 16 -6.29 29.53 10.75
CA ARG A 16 -7.35 28.63 10.33
C ARG A 16 -8.23 28.37 11.55
N ALA A 17 -9.46 28.86 11.52
CA ALA A 17 -10.52 28.20 12.24
C ALA A 17 -10.83 26.91 11.46
N GLU A 18 -10.40 25.77 12.03
CA GLU A 18 -11.08 24.48 11.89
C GLU A 18 -11.63 24.18 10.49
N ALA A 19 -10.73 24.07 9.52
CA ALA A 19 -11.01 23.23 8.39
C ALA A 19 -11.25 21.81 8.94
N SER A 20 -12.41 21.25 8.62
CA SER A 20 -12.84 19.89 8.98
C SER A 20 -11.64 18.95 9.04
N THR A 21 -11.47 18.24 10.16
CA THR A 21 -10.32 17.37 10.43
C THR A 21 -9.97 16.49 9.24
N VAL A 22 -10.97 16.03 8.47
CA VAL A 22 -10.79 15.25 7.23
C VAL A 22 -10.06 16.02 6.13
N TYR A 23 -10.44 17.26 5.83
CA TYR A 23 -9.80 18.06 4.78
C TYR A 23 -8.35 18.39 5.14
N GLU A 24 -8.10 18.72 6.41
CA GLU A 24 -6.75 19.02 6.86
C GLU A 24 -5.85 17.79 6.93
N SER A 25 -6.37 16.67 7.41
CA SER A 25 -5.66 15.40 7.38
C SER A 25 -5.35 14.98 5.94
N HIS A 26 -6.32 15.11 5.02
CA HIS A 26 -6.10 14.83 3.60
C HIS A 26 -5.00 15.72 3.03
N ARG A 27 -5.09 17.03 3.25
CA ARG A 27 -4.09 18.01 2.77
C ARG A 27 -2.68 17.71 3.31
N MET A 28 -2.54 17.47 4.62
CA MET A 28 -1.24 17.18 5.24
C MET A 28 -0.59 15.90 4.69
N VAL A 29 -1.41 14.87 4.46
CA VAL A 29 -0.93 13.59 3.94
C VAL A 29 -0.57 13.71 2.46
N SER A 30 -1.40 14.37 1.65
CA SER A 30 -1.10 14.64 0.24
C SER A 30 0.15 15.52 0.06
N GLU A 31 0.35 16.54 0.90
CA GLU A 31 1.53 17.42 0.84
C GLU A 31 2.84 16.67 1.16
N THR A 32 2.79 15.67 2.04
CA THR A 32 3.99 14.94 2.49
C THR A 32 4.30 13.73 1.60
N TYR A 33 3.27 13.00 1.16
CA TYR A 33 3.41 11.69 0.52
C TYR A 33 2.85 11.63 -0.92
N GLY A 34 2.24 12.73 -1.40
CA GLY A 34 1.58 12.82 -2.69
C GLY A 34 0.10 12.43 -2.67
N GLU A 35 -0.65 12.86 -3.68
CA GLU A 35 -2.12 12.67 -3.76
C GLU A 35 -2.54 11.18 -3.78
N ALA A 36 -1.65 10.29 -4.23
CA ALA A 36 -1.90 8.85 -4.25
C ALA A 36 -1.64 8.14 -2.91
N ALA A 37 -1.20 8.87 -1.88
CA ALA A 37 -0.82 8.29 -0.59
C ALA A 37 -1.99 7.60 0.14
N MET A 38 -3.21 8.09 -0.03
CA MET A 38 -4.41 7.44 0.49
C MET A 38 -5.59 7.65 -0.46
N ASN A 39 -6.31 6.57 -0.78
CA ASN A 39 -7.60 6.70 -1.42
C ASN A 39 -8.74 6.73 -0.38
N GLU A 40 -9.91 7.18 -0.80
CA GLU A 40 -11.09 7.33 0.06
C GLU A 40 -11.47 6.02 0.79
N ARG A 41 -11.24 4.86 0.16
CA ARG A 41 -11.48 3.53 0.75
C ARG A 41 -10.61 3.32 1.99
N ILE A 42 -9.30 3.55 1.87
CA ILE A 42 -8.33 3.41 2.96
C ILE A 42 -8.69 4.37 4.10
N CYS A 43 -9.05 5.62 3.81
CA CYS A 43 -9.47 6.60 4.82
C CYS A 43 -10.68 6.13 5.64
N ARG A 44 -11.71 5.56 4.98
CA ARG A 44 -12.91 5.04 5.67
C ARG A 44 -12.58 3.83 6.55
N GLU A 45 -11.75 2.91 6.06
CA GLU A 45 -11.34 1.72 6.81
C GLU A 45 -10.57 2.11 8.07
N TRP A 46 -9.59 3.00 7.97
CA TRP A 46 -8.85 3.50 9.13
C TRP A 46 -9.76 4.24 10.12
N TYR A 47 -10.65 5.11 9.63
CA TYR A 47 -11.60 5.80 10.49
C TYR A 47 -12.49 4.84 11.29
N GLN A 48 -12.95 3.75 10.68
CA GLN A 48 -13.71 2.70 11.38
C GLN A 48 -12.85 1.95 12.41
N ARG A 49 -11.61 1.58 12.06
CA ARG A 49 -10.67 0.94 12.99
C ARG A 49 -10.42 1.80 14.23
N PHE A 50 -10.14 3.09 14.03
CA PHE A 50 -9.93 4.04 15.11
C PHE A 50 -11.18 4.20 16.00
N LYS A 51 -12.40 4.23 15.44
CA LYS A 51 -13.64 4.25 16.25
C LYS A 51 -13.81 2.99 17.11
N ASN A 52 -13.38 1.85 16.59
CA ASN A 52 -13.54 0.56 17.25
C ASN A 52 -12.42 0.29 18.28
N GLY A 53 -11.47 1.22 18.45
CA GLY A 53 -10.32 1.04 19.33
C GLY A 53 -9.27 0.06 18.79
N ASP A 54 -9.29 -0.23 17.49
CA ASP A 54 -8.31 -1.08 16.80
C ASP A 54 -7.15 -0.19 16.33
N PHE A 55 -6.14 -0.05 17.19
CA PHE A 55 -4.94 0.77 16.94
C PHE A 55 -3.68 0.07 16.38
N PRO A 56 -3.61 -1.27 16.14
CA PRO A 56 -2.41 -1.84 15.54
C PRO A 56 -2.24 -1.27 14.13
N ILE A 57 -1.08 -0.65 13.92
CA ILE A 57 -0.68 -0.05 12.64
C ILE A 57 -0.15 -1.13 11.68
N GLU A 58 0.20 -2.29 12.23
CA GLU A 58 0.65 -3.46 11.48
C GLU A 58 -0.38 -3.84 10.43
N ASP A 59 0.10 -4.05 9.20
CA ASP A 59 -0.74 -4.66 8.17
C ASP A 59 -1.10 -6.06 8.67
N ARG A 60 -2.39 -6.28 8.92
CA ARG A 60 -2.88 -7.63 9.21
C ARG A 60 -2.52 -8.45 7.99
N LEU A 61 -1.57 -9.38 8.13
CA LEU A 61 -1.05 -10.26 7.07
C LEU A 61 -2.10 -10.39 5.97
N SER A 62 -1.96 -9.58 4.91
CA SER A 62 -3.02 -9.42 3.92
C SER A 62 -3.25 -10.81 3.36
N GLY A 63 -4.35 -11.48 3.72
CA GLY A 63 -4.49 -12.94 3.70
C GLY A 63 -3.73 -13.56 2.53
N GLY A 64 -2.45 -13.87 2.78
CA GLY A 64 -1.52 -14.13 1.70
C GLY A 64 -2.03 -15.34 0.95
N ARG A 65 -1.74 -15.44 -0.35
CA ARG A 65 -1.99 -16.71 -1.03
C ARG A 65 -1.30 -17.78 -0.18
N SER A 66 -2.08 -18.75 0.32
CA SER A 66 -1.56 -19.81 1.16
C SER A 66 -0.35 -20.42 0.45
N LYS A 67 0.77 -20.52 1.16
CA LYS A 67 1.98 -21.10 0.59
C LYS A 67 1.63 -22.52 0.12
N GLY A 68 1.92 -22.82 -1.15
CA GLY A 68 1.54 -24.09 -1.76
C GLY A 68 2.47 -25.25 -1.39
N PHE A 69 3.55 -24.95 -0.66
CA PHE A 69 4.61 -25.86 -0.22
C PHE A 69 5.25 -25.29 1.06
N GLU A 70 5.80 -26.16 1.90
CA GLU A 70 6.50 -25.74 3.12
C GLU A 70 7.95 -25.35 2.81
N ASP A 71 8.57 -24.50 3.64
CA ASP A 71 9.97 -24.07 3.41
C ASP A 71 10.96 -25.23 3.53
N GLU A 72 10.69 -26.18 4.44
CA GLU A 72 11.51 -27.38 4.62
C GLU A 72 11.52 -28.26 3.36
N GLU A 73 10.42 -28.29 2.60
CA GLU A 73 10.34 -29.02 1.32
C GLU A 73 11.21 -28.35 0.25
N LEU A 74 11.24 -27.01 0.23
CA LEU A 74 12.10 -26.25 -0.67
C LEU A 74 13.58 -26.40 -0.29
N GLU A 75 13.91 -26.35 1.00
CA GLU A 75 15.28 -26.53 1.50
C GLU A 75 15.83 -27.91 1.14
N HIS A 76 15.02 -28.97 1.29
CA HIS A 76 15.43 -30.33 0.92
C HIS A 76 15.80 -30.44 -0.57
N LEU A 77 15.07 -29.76 -1.47
CA LEU A 77 15.39 -29.76 -2.90
C LEU A 77 16.74 -29.08 -3.19
N PHE A 78 17.06 -28.00 -2.47
CA PHE A 78 18.37 -27.33 -2.58
C PHE A 78 19.52 -28.15 -2.01
N ASP A 79 19.28 -28.93 -0.95
CA ASP A 79 20.26 -29.85 -0.38
C ASP A 79 20.56 -31.03 -1.32
N GLU A 80 19.57 -31.49 -2.07
CA GLU A 80 19.73 -32.54 -3.09
C GLU A 80 20.47 -32.03 -4.33
N ASP A 81 20.04 -30.88 -4.87
CA ASP A 81 20.69 -30.25 -6.02
C ASP A 81 20.54 -28.72 -6.00
N SER A 82 21.59 -28.04 -5.55
CA SER A 82 21.65 -26.59 -5.50
C SER A 82 21.62 -25.90 -6.87
N CYS A 83 21.82 -26.63 -7.97
CA CYS A 83 21.89 -26.08 -9.33
C CYS A 83 20.54 -26.10 -10.06
N GLN A 84 19.45 -26.51 -9.40
CA GLN A 84 18.12 -26.58 -10.00
C GLN A 84 17.60 -25.22 -10.47
N THR A 85 16.90 -25.23 -11.59
CA THR A 85 16.21 -24.05 -12.12
C THR A 85 14.86 -23.84 -11.44
N GLN A 86 14.34 -22.61 -11.46
CA GLN A 86 13.02 -22.28 -10.89
C GLN A 86 11.89 -23.11 -11.52
N GLU A 87 11.98 -23.49 -12.80
CA GLU A 87 10.97 -24.35 -13.45
C GLU A 87 10.99 -25.79 -12.94
N GLU A 88 12.17 -26.33 -12.64
CA GLU A 88 12.31 -27.67 -12.07
C GLU A 88 11.78 -27.70 -10.63
N LEU A 89 12.10 -26.69 -9.84
CA LEU A 89 11.53 -26.51 -8.49
C LEU A 89 10.02 -26.37 -8.56
N ALA A 90 9.49 -25.55 -9.46
CA ALA A 90 8.05 -25.33 -9.58
C ALA A 90 7.29 -26.58 -10.06
N ARG A 91 7.92 -27.42 -10.89
CA ARG A 91 7.38 -28.74 -11.26
C ARG A 91 7.38 -29.71 -10.09
N SER A 92 8.48 -29.75 -9.33
CA SER A 92 8.62 -30.65 -8.17
C SER A 92 7.62 -30.30 -7.07
N LEU A 93 7.44 -29.01 -6.81
CA LEU A 93 6.51 -28.47 -5.79
C LEU A 93 5.06 -28.34 -6.29
N GLY A 94 4.75 -28.79 -7.51
CA GLY A 94 3.41 -28.67 -8.10
C GLY A 94 2.88 -27.24 -8.19
N SER A 95 3.76 -26.24 -8.13
CA SER A 95 3.42 -24.81 -8.13
C SER A 95 3.33 -24.21 -9.55
N ALA A 96 3.88 -24.91 -10.55
CA ALA A 96 3.74 -24.57 -11.96
C ALA A 96 2.41 -25.05 -12.55
N SER A 97 1.68 -24.17 -13.23
CA SER A 97 0.58 -24.55 -14.11
C SER A 97 1.12 -25.39 -15.28
N PRO A 98 0.38 -26.39 -15.79
CA PRO A 98 0.80 -27.13 -16.98
C PRO A 98 1.06 -26.16 -18.14
N PRO A 99 2.09 -26.42 -18.97
CA PRO A 99 2.38 -25.59 -20.14
C PRO A 99 1.12 -25.53 -21.01
N ALA A 100 0.72 -24.32 -21.39
CA ALA A 100 -0.42 -24.14 -22.27
C ALA A 100 -0.24 -25.01 -23.53
N PRO A 101 -1.29 -25.71 -23.99
CA PRO A 101 -1.19 -26.53 -25.20
C PRO A 101 -0.73 -25.62 -26.34
N ALA A 102 0.30 -26.06 -27.08
CA ALA A 102 0.80 -25.32 -28.23
C ALA A 102 -0.38 -25.01 -29.17
N PRO A 103 -0.53 -23.76 -29.65
CA PRO A 103 -1.57 -23.44 -30.60
C PRO A 103 -1.40 -24.39 -31.80
N PRO A 104 -2.49 -24.98 -32.33
CA PRO A 104 -2.38 -25.79 -33.53
C PRO A 104 -1.69 -24.95 -34.58
N PHE A 105 -0.62 -25.48 -35.17
CA PHE A 105 0.05 -24.84 -36.30
C PHE A 105 -1.00 -24.57 -37.37
N GLU A 106 -1.42 -23.31 -37.51
CA GLU A 106 -2.30 -22.92 -38.59
C GLU A 106 -1.46 -23.03 -39.88
N VAL A 107 -1.70 -24.10 -40.61
CA VAL A 107 -1.26 -24.27 -41.99
C VAL A 107 -2.02 -23.23 -42.82
N THR A 108 -1.33 -22.16 -43.21
CA THR A 108 -1.71 -21.30 -44.33
C THR A 108 -1.07 -21.83 -45.61
#